data_AF-A0A0V0S7F6-F1
#
_entry.id   AF-A0A0V0S7F6-F1
#
_cell.length_a   1.000
_cell.length_b   1.000
_cell.length_c   1.000
_cell.angle_alpha   90.00
_cell.angle_beta   90.00
_cell.angle_gamma   90.00
#
_symmetry.space_group_name_H-M   'P 1'
#
loop_
_entity.id
_entity.type
_entity.pdbx_description
1 polymer ?
#
loop_
_entity_poly.entity_id
_entity_poly.type
_entity_poly.pdbx_seq_one_letter_code
_entity_poly.pdbx_strand_id
1 'polypeptide(L)'
;MDDSVHEAQRIAIEALKYVGQNYWKQLTNFTNEEQTENDSPILKGQLIFTVEQLRNRLSYFDNFDQIQYASFERDIHFLQLTAYKDSALYLLKYKQCLTKALTLVTTYVSRTFENSTKAVLEKAKSVIDKYAESFPIYYCLFVANASQLQPLLKELEPKWSKSDQYADMLEQCYKEYFYQRGVLMEPSFRLTVENLVNENAKSCCSLHLETLTELCVTLRTKILDERCYTNDGTDVVYKGLAKVLEELLGDLTERLLYRSQMFAANEIGNYNPAEGDLAYPEKLTMIKVPVQTSEQVVDSRRHLDFTVKTVCQNFIVDSADAFVSEVKKYLSQVKGILNQNPNVNLGRDCNFAKPKIVSQLIANTYRTLKINWPKFRDQLALYLCNAENENILATPVKRKIIAVLEEFVEVIKKRYSEEDAQLLRLPSSQEWHLLMS
;
A
#
# COMPACT_ATOMS: atom_id res chain seq x y z
N MET A 1 21.35 34.75 28.35
CA MET A 1 22.68 34.12 28.38
C MET A 1 22.75 33.10 27.22
N ASP A 2 22.46 33.56 26.00
CA ASP A 2 22.30 32.72 24.79
C ASP A 2 23.13 33.26 23.60
N ASP A 3 24.08 34.17 23.88
CA ASP A 3 24.87 34.86 22.85
C ASP A 3 26.19 34.15 22.49
N SER A 4 26.61 33.11 23.21
CA SER A 4 27.90 32.44 22.92
C SER A 4 27.81 31.40 21.79
N VAL A 5 26.63 30.81 21.57
CA VAL A 5 26.41 29.82 20.51
C VAL A 5 26.29 30.51 19.14
N HIS A 6 25.70 31.70 19.11
CA HIS A 6 25.60 32.51 17.90
C HIS A 6 26.96 33.09 17.47
N GLU A 7 27.84 33.44 18.40
CA GLU A 7 29.17 33.98 18.06
C GLU A 7 30.10 32.89 17.46
N ALA A 8 30.07 31.67 18.00
CA ALA A 8 30.86 30.56 17.47
C ALA A 8 30.40 30.14 16.06
N GLN A 9 29.08 30.15 15.79
CA GLN A 9 28.54 29.92 14.44
C GLN A 9 28.91 31.04 13.47
N ARG A 10 28.95 32.30 13.94
CA ARG A 10 29.28 33.46 13.10
C ARG A 10 30.75 33.47 12.69
N ILE A 11 31.66 33.14 13.61
CA ILE A 11 33.10 33.00 13.34
C ILE A 11 33.39 31.85 12.37
N ALA A 12 32.69 30.72 12.50
CA ALA A 12 32.83 29.58 11.59
C ALA A 12 32.35 29.90 10.15
N ILE A 13 31.27 30.68 10.02
CA ILE A 13 30.74 31.12 8.73
C ILE A 13 31.66 32.17 8.08
N GLU A 14 32.27 33.07 8.86
CA GLU A 14 33.25 34.04 8.34
C GLU A 14 34.57 33.37 7.92
N ALA A 15 35.04 32.35 8.63
CA ALA A 15 36.21 31.56 8.24
C ALA A 15 35.97 30.80 6.92
N LEU A 16 34.77 30.21 6.75
CA LEU A 16 34.40 29.53 5.51
C LEU A 16 34.22 30.50 4.34
N LYS A 17 33.72 31.72 4.59
CA LYS A 17 33.69 32.78 3.57
C LYS A 17 35.09 33.28 3.20
N TYR A 18 36.01 33.38 4.16
CA TYR A 18 37.39 33.80 3.91
C TYR A 18 38.18 32.77 3.10
N VAL A 19 37.99 31.46 3.38
CA VAL A 19 38.59 30.37 2.62
C VAL A 19 37.99 30.30 1.20
N GLY A 20 36.66 30.47 1.07
CA GLY A 20 35.99 30.53 -0.24
C GLY A 20 36.39 31.74 -1.09
N GLN A 21 36.65 32.90 -0.47
CA GLN A 21 37.04 34.12 -1.18
C GLN A 21 38.53 34.18 -1.57
N ASN A 22 39.41 33.50 -0.84
CA ASN A 22 40.85 33.47 -1.17
C ASN A 22 41.23 32.34 -2.13
N TYR A 23 40.48 31.23 -2.17
CA TYR A 23 40.71 30.17 -3.15
C TYR A 23 40.43 30.63 -4.59
N TRP A 24 39.48 31.56 -4.77
CA TRP A 24 39.21 32.21 -6.06
C TRP A 24 40.22 33.29 -6.46
N LYS A 25 40.96 33.89 -5.51
CA LYS A 25 41.99 34.91 -5.82
C LYS A 25 43.34 34.31 -6.23
N GLN A 26 43.63 33.06 -5.88
CA GLN A 26 44.83 32.36 -6.36
C GLN A 26 44.70 31.84 -7.79
N LEU A 27 43.48 31.75 -8.33
CA LEU A 27 43.21 31.39 -9.73
C LEU A 27 43.30 32.59 -10.71
N THR A 28 43.35 33.84 -10.20
CA THR A 28 43.42 35.05 -11.03
C THR A 28 44.82 35.65 -11.17
N ASN A 29 45.88 35.02 -10.64
CA ASN A 29 47.25 35.55 -10.69
C ASN A 29 48.17 34.87 -11.74
N PHE A 30 47.62 34.12 -12.70
CA PHE A 30 48.37 33.67 -13.89
C PHE A 30 47.81 34.30 -15.16
N THR A 31 47.70 35.63 -15.15
CA THR A 31 47.62 36.42 -16.39
C THR A 31 48.53 37.63 -16.20
N ASN A 32 49.76 37.52 -16.69
CA ASN A 32 50.54 38.59 -17.31
C ASN A 32 51.91 38.02 -17.69
N GLU A 33 52.04 37.64 -18.95
CA GLU A 33 53.11 38.06 -19.88
C GLU A 33 53.18 37.11 -21.07
N GLU A 34 52.69 37.64 -22.19
CA GLU A 34 53.02 37.41 -23.60
C GLU A 34 53.52 36.03 -24.09
N GLN A 35 52.67 35.46 -24.96
CA GLN A 35 52.97 34.87 -26.27
C GLN A 35 54.10 33.81 -26.36
N THR A 36 53.73 32.56 -26.64
CA THR A 36 53.85 31.94 -27.98
C THR A 36 53.49 30.44 -27.92
N GLU A 37 52.80 29.99 -28.97
CA GLU A 37 52.52 28.61 -29.39
C GLU A 37 53.22 27.49 -28.60
N ASN A 38 52.53 26.79 -27.66
CA ASN A 38 52.80 25.39 -27.30
C ASN A 38 51.82 24.75 -26.27
N ASP A 39 50.52 25.01 -26.35
CA ASP A 39 49.50 24.42 -25.44
C ASP A 39 49.08 22.98 -25.83
N SER A 40 50.03 22.05 -25.93
CA SER A 40 49.75 20.62 -26.06
C SER A 40 50.03 19.76 -24.81
N PRO A 41 50.95 20.13 -23.88
CA PRO A 41 51.19 19.30 -22.69
C PRO A 41 50.22 19.56 -21.53
N ILE A 42 49.76 20.79 -21.35
CA ILE A 42 49.00 21.21 -20.16
C ILE A 42 47.56 20.67 -20.19
N LEU A 43 46.89 20.71 -21.35
CA LEU A 43 45.55 20.11 -21.52
C LEU A 43 45.56 18.58 -21.42
N LYS A 44 46.63 17.92 -21.90
CA LYS A 44 46.81 16.47 -21.71
C LYS A 44 47.03 16.13 -20.23
N GLY A 45 47.80 16.93 -19.51
CA GLY A 45 48.02 16.79 -18.07
C GLY A 45 46.74 16.97 -17.25
N GLN A 46 45.93 17.98 -17.58
CA GLN A 46 44.63 18.19 -16.93
C GLN A 46 43.68 17.03 -17.20
N LEU A 47 43.66 16.48 -18.39
CA LEU A 47 42.78 15.36 -18.67
C LEU A 47 43.27 14.03 -18.08
N ILE A 48 44.57 13.75 -18.11
CA ILE A 48 45.15 12.58 -17.42
C ILE A 48 44.86 12.67 -15.92
N PHE A 49 45.02 13.86 -15.33
CA PHE A 49 44.66 14.12 -13.94
C PHE A 49 43.17 13.90 -13.66
N THR A 50 42.26 14.34 -14.54
CA THR A 50 40.82 14.09 -14.40
C THR A 50 40.45 12.62 -14.58
N VAL A 51 41.15 11.90 -15.47
CA VAL A 51 40.96 10.45 -15.70
C VAL A 51 41.53 9.61 -14.55
N GLU A 52 42.63 10.03 -13.92
CA GLU A 52 43.19 9.38 -12.71
C GLU A 52 42.40 9.72 -11.44
N GLN A 53 41.87 10.94 -11.33
CA GLN A 53 40.86 11.32 -10.32
C GLN A 53 39.59 10.46 -10.49
N LEU A 54 39.14 10.21 -11.72
CA LEU A 54 38.01 9.32 -12.01
C LEU A 54 38.34 7.85 -11.77
N ARG A 55 39.56 7.37 -12.05
CA ARG A 55 40.02 6.00 -11.73
C ARG A 55 40.07 5.78 -10.21
N ASN A 56 40.57 6.78 -9.47
CA ASN A 56 40.57 6.75 -8.01
C ASN A 56 39.14 6.86 -7.45
N ARG A 57 38.25 7.69 -8.03
CA ARG A 57 36.82 7.71 -7.67
C ARG A 57 36.08 6.42 -8.04
N LEU A 58 36.51 5.72 -9.09
CA LEU A 58 35.99 4.40 -9.49
C LEU A 58 36.35 3.29 -8.50
N SER A 59 37.46 3.43 -7.76
CA SER A 59 37.80 2.53 -6.64
C SER A 59 36.99 2.80 -5.35
N TYR A 60 36.24 3.91 -5.31
CA TYR A 60 35.48 4.40 -4.16
C TYR A 60 33.94 4.30 -4.32
N PHE A 61 33.45 3.74 -5.43
CA PHE A 61 32.00 3.60 -5.69
C PHE A 61 31.30 2.50 -4.88
N ASP A 62 31.95 1.96 -3.84
CA ASP A 62 31.28 1.08 -2.88
C ASP A 62 30.21 1.81 -2.04
N ASN A 63 30.17 3.16 -2.06
CA ASN A 63 29.17 3.97 -1.36
C ASN A 63 28.25 4.75 -2.32
N PHE A 64 26.96 4.39 -2.30
CA PHE A 64 25.89 4.88 -3.19
C PHE A 64 25.59 6.40 -3.09
N ASP A 65 25.87 7.04 -1.95
CA ASP A 65 25.52 8.45 -1.69
C ASP A 65 26.22 9.47 -2.62
N GLN A 66 27.23 9.04 -3.39
CA GLN A 66 28.00 9.93 -4.26
C GLN A 66 27.61 9.88 -5.75
N ILE A 67 26.73 8.96 -6.16
CA ILE A 67 26.20 8.90 -7.55
C ILE A 67 25.29 10.10 -7.82
N GLN A 68 24.61 10.61 -6.78
CA GLN A 68 23.71 11.77 -6.83
C GLN A 68 24.39 13.05 -7.35
N TYR A 69 25.73 13.12 -7.32
CA TYR A 69 26.52 14.29 -7.70
C TYR A 69 27.23 14.18 -9.07
N ALA A 70 27.10 13.04 -9.77
CA ALA A 70 27.74 12.86 -11.07
C ALA A 70 26.80 13.29 -12.21
N SER A 71 27.00 14.49 -12.77
CA SER A 71 26.18 15.03 -13.87
C SER A 71 26.69 14.55 -15.25
N PHE A 72 26.58 13.24 -15.50
CA PHE A 72 26.96 12.66 -16.80
C PHE A 72 26.15 13.26 -17.96
N GLU A 73 24.89 13.64 -17.74
CA GLU A 73 24.01 14.17 -18.79
C GLU A 73 24.49 15.53 -19.30
N ARG A 74 24.93 16.41 -18.40
CA ARG A 74 25.41 17.75 -18.75
C ARG A 74 26.69 17.67 -19.56
N ASP A 75 27.63 16.84 -19.13
CA ASP A 75 28.93 16.67 -19.77
C ASP A 75 28.80 15.99 -21.13
N ILE A 76 27.95 14.95 -21.24
CA ILE A 76 27.65 14.29 -22.52
C ILE A 76 26.97 15.25 -23.49
N HIS A 77 25.99 16.03 -23.03
CA HIS A 77 25.28 17.00 -23.87
C HIS A 77 26.21 18.12 -24.35
N PHE A 78 27.07 18.64 -23.48
CA PHE A 78 28.09 19.64 -23.84
C PHE A 78 29.06 19.12 -24.91
N LEU A 79 29.55 17.88 -24.76
CA LEU A 79 30.47 17.25 -25.71
C LEU A 79 29.80 16.89 -27.05
N GLN A 80 28.47 16.71 -27.07
CA GLN A 80 27.70 16.52 -28.30
C GLN A 80 27.50 17.82 -29.09
N LEU A 81 27.36 18.95 -28.41
CA LEU A 81 27.10 20.26 -29.01
C LEU A 81 28.37 20.98 -29.50
N THR A 82 29.55 20.50 -29.14
CA THR A 82 30.81 21.22 -29.36
C THR A 82 31.73 20.53 -30.38
N ALA A 83 32.19 21.31 -31.36
CA ALA A 83 33.09 20.88 -32.44
C ALA A 83 34.58 20.95 -32.04
N TYR A 84 34.92 20.66 -30.79
CA TYR A 84 36.32 20.62 -30.34
C TYR A 84 37.03 19.38 -30.89
N LYS A 85 38.34 19.50 -31.19
CA LYS A 85 39.15 18.45 -31.83
C LYS A 85 39.07 17.08 -31.12
N ASP A 86 39.01 17.07 -29.80
CA ASP A 86 38.97 15.85 -28.98
C ASP A 86 37.58 15.55 -28.37
N SER A 87 36.53 16.31 -28.74
CA SER A 87 35.20 16.15 -28.15
C SER A 87 34.66 14.73 -28.34
N ALA A 88 34.88 14.14 -29.52
CA ALA A 88 34.46 12.77 -29.84
C ALA A 88 35.17 11.71 -28.96
N LEU A 89 36.46 11.92 -28.65
CA LEU A 89 37.22 11.01 -27.79
C LEU A 89 36.72 11.07 -26.33
N TYR A 90 36.44 12.27 -25.82
CA TYR A 90 35.88 12.42 -24.47
C TYR A 90 34.45 11.94 -24.38
N LEU A 91 33.63 12.21 -25.40
CA LEU A 91 32.27 11.70 -25.47
C LEU A 91 32.25 10.16 -25.35
N LEU A 92 33.16 9.48 -26.05
CA LEU A 92 33.30 8.02 -25.95
C LEU A 92 33.69 7.58 -24.53
N LYS A 93 34.67 8.24 -23.90
CA LYS A 93 35.11 7.93 -22.53
C LYS A 93 34.00 8.16 -21.51
N TYR A 94 33.25 9.25 -21.63
CA TYR A 94 32.11 9.56 -20.76
C TYR A 94 30.98 8.54 -20.91
N LYS A 95 30.65 8.15 -22.15
CA LYS A 95 29.68 7.06 -22.41
C LYS A 95 30.13 5.71 -21.83
N GLN A 96 31.43 5.40 -21.89
CA GLN A 96 31.98 4.18 -21.28
C GLN A 96 31.92 4.22 -19.75
N CYS A 97 32.26 5.35 -19.13
CA CYS A 97 32.13 5.53 -17.69
C CYS A 97 30.67 5.42 -17.24
N LEU A 98 29.74 6.05 -17.96
CA LEU A 98 28.31 5.93 -17.70
C LEU A 98 27.85 4.47 -17.78
N THR A 99 28.24 3.75 -18.84
CA THR A 99 27.90 2.31 -18.99
C THR A 99 28.41 1.49 -17.80
N LYS A 100 29.66 1.70 -17.37
CA LYS A 100 30.24 0.98 -16.22
C LYS A 100 29.50 1.29 -14.91
N ALA A 101 29.20 2.57 -14.66
CA ALA A 101 28.44 2.98 -13.48
C ALA A 101 27.04 2.34 -13.47
N LEU A 102 26.36 2.33 -14.63
CA LEU A 102 25.05 1.71 -14.78
C LEU A 102 25.10 0.19 -14.61
N THR A 103 26.17 -0.49 -15.07
CA THR A 103 26.35 -1.92 -14.82
C THR A 103 26.48 -2.24 -13.33
N LEU A 104 27.17 -1.39 -12.55
CA LEU A 104 27.27 -1.55 -11.10
C LEU A 104 25.89 -1.39 -10.44
N VAL A 105 25.12 -0.40 -10.88
CA VAL A 105 23.73 -0.20 -10.44
C VAL A 105 22.89 -1.44 -10.75
N THR A 106 22.89 -1.95 -11.98
CA THR A 106 22.16 -3.17 -12.36
C THR A 106 22.55 -4.35 -11.48
N THR A 107 23.85 -4.54 -11.24
CA THR A 107 24.37 -5.65 -10.42
C THR A 107 23.87 -5.56 -8.98
N TYR A 108 23.88 -4.37 -8.40
CA TYR A 108 23.38 -4.14 -7.05
C TYR A 108 21.86 -4.36 -6.93
N VAL A 109 21.09 -3.82 -7.88
CA VAL A 109 19.64 -4.01 -7.94
C VAL A 109 19.30 -5.50 -8.04
N SER A 110 19.97 -6.21 -8.95
CA SER A 110 19.75 -7.65 -9.16
C SER A 110 20.07 -8.46 -7.92
N ARG A 111 21.23 -8.20 -7.29
CA ARG A 111 21.63 -8.89 -6.05
C ARG A 111 20.66 -8.63 -4.91
N THR A 112 20.12 -7.41 -4.82
CA THR A 112 19.13 -7.05 -3.79
C THR A 112 17.82 -7.79 -3.99
N PHE A 113 17.32 -7.88 -5.23
CA PHE A 113 16.12 -8.67 -5.53
C PHE A 113 16.34 -10.16 -5.27
N GLU A 114 17.45 -10.74 -5.74
CA GLU A 114 17.79 -12.14 -5.48
C GLU A 114 17.84 -12.47 -3.98
N ASN A 115 18.50 -11.62 -3.19
CA ASN A 115 18.61 -11.80 -1.74
C ASN A 115 17.22 -11.69 -1.08
N SER A 116 16.39 -10.76 -1.54
CA SER A 116 15.01 -10.60 -1.06
C SER A 116 14.18 -11.85 -1.35
N THR A 117 14.29 -12.41 -2.56
CA THR A 117 13.64 -13.67 -2.95
C THR A 117 14.11 -14.84 -2.09
N LYS A 118 15.43 -14.99 -1.90
CA LYS A 118 16.01 -16.07 -1.07
C LYS A 118 15.51 -16.00 0.37
N ALA A 119 15.48 -14.81 0.97
CA ALA A 119 14.97 -14.60 2.32
C ALA A 119 13.48 -14.98 2.46
N VAL A 120 12.66 -14.67 1.45
CA VAL A 120 11.25 -15.07 1.41
C VAL A 120 11.12 -16.59 1.30
N LEU A 121 11.84 -17.21 0.36
CA LEU A 121 11.79 -18.66 0.15
C LEU A 121 12.26 -19.45 1.38
N GLU A 122 13.32 -19.00 2.05
CA GLU A 122 13.82 -19.63 3.28
C GLU A 122 12.77 -19.61 4.39
N LYS A 123 12.06 -18.49 4.54
CA LYS A 123 10.99 -18.34 5.53
C LYS A 123 9.69 -19.01 5.13
N ALA A 124 9.44 -19.18 3.83
CA ALA A 124 8.30 -19.92 3.31
C ALA A 124 8.44 -21.44 3.51
N LYS A 125 9.67 -21.98 3.53
CA LYS A 125 9.92 -23.41 3.80
C LYS A 125 9.40 -23.89 5.16
N SER A 126 9.28 -23.01 6.16
CA SER A 126 8.76 -23.35 7.48
C SER A 126 7.22 -23.35 7.55
N VAL A 127 6.56 -22.84 6.51
CA VAL A 127 5.10 -22.76 6.41
C VAL A 127 4.64 -23.84 5.44
N ILE A 128 4.61 -25.07 5.95
CA ILE A 128 4.09 -26.23 5.22
C ILE A 128 2.56 -26.08 5.10
N ASP A 129 2.06 -26.23 3.85
CA ASP A 129 0.70 -26.58 3.45
C ASP A 129 -0.44 -25.56 3.29
N LYS A 130 -0.23 -24.23 3.36
CA LYS A 130 -1.29 -23.28 2.95
C LYS A 130 -0.77 -22.01 2.28
N TYR A 131 -0.52 -22.10 0.96
CA TYR A 131 -0.16 -20.93 0.13
C TYR A 131 -1.21 -19.79 0.19
N ALA A 132 -2.50 -20.09 0.41
CA ALA A 132 -3.56 -19.09 0.49
C ALA A 132 -3.46 -18.14 1.71
N GLU A 133 -2.82 -18.57 2.81
CA GLU A 133 -2.64 -17.77 4.03
C GLU A 133 -1.27 -17.06 4.09
N SER A 134 -0.49 -17.13 3.00
CA SER A 134 0.94 -16.75 2.98
C SER A 134 1.24 -15.36 2.37
N PHE A 135 0.21 -14.59 1.99
CA PHE A 135 0.36 -13.24 1.39
C PHE A 135 1.32 -12.31 2.17
N PRO A 136 1.30 -12.25 3.53
CA PRO A 136 2.24 -11.42 4.27
C PRO A 136 3.71 -11.84 4.09
N ILE A 137 3.98 -13.13 3.89
CA ILE A 137 5.34 -13.65 3.71
C ILE A 137 5.84 -13.37 2.30
N TYR A 138 5.02 -13.60 1.28
CA TYR A 138 5.44 -13.40 -0.12
C TYR A 138 5.44 -11.93 -0.57
N TYR A 139 4.63 -11.08 0.06
CA TYR A 139 4.51 -9.66 -0.29
C TYR A 139 5.25 -8.76 0.71
N CYS A 140 4.86 -8.75 1.99
CA CYS A 140 5.39 -7.77 2.94
C CYS A 140 6.89 -7.97 3.23
N LEU A 141 7.36 -9.21 3.30
CA LEU A 141 8.79 -9.49 3.53
C LEU A 141 9.66 -9.14 2.31
N PHE A 142 9.17 -9.42 1.10
CA PHE A 142 9.87 -9.01 -0.12
C PHE A 142 9.98 -7.49 -0.20
N VAL A 143 8.86 -6.78 0.05
CA VAL A 143 8.81 -5.32 0.07
C VAL A 143 9.76 -4.75 1.13
N ALA A 144 9.78 -5.32 2.34
CA ALA A 144 10.69 -4.88 3.40
C ALA A 144 12.16 -4.92 2.96
N ASN A 145 12.60 -6.02 2.33
CA ASN A 145 13.97 -6.20 1.88
C ASN A 145 14.33 -5.40 0.61
N ALA A 146 13.37 -5.22 -0.31
CA ALA A 146 13.59 -4.51 -1.57
C ALA A 146 13.35 -3.00 -1.48
N SER A 147 12.70 -2.51 -0.42
CA SER A 147 12.34 -1.08 -0.23
C SER A 147 13.53 -0.13 -0.29
N GLN A 148 14.73 -0.60 0.09
CA GLN A 148 15.98 0.15 -0.02
C GLN A 148 16.36 0.56 -1.46
N LEU A 149 15.74 -0.05 -2.48
CA LEU A 149 15.94 0.31 -3.88
C LEU A 149 15.06 1.49 -4.33
N GLN A 150 14.00 1.84 -3.59
CA GLN A 150 13.08 2.91 -3.99
C GLN A 150 13.75 4.27 -4.18
N PRO A 151 14.63 4.76 -3.27
CA PRO A 151 15.27 6.05 -3.45
C PRO A 151 16.12 6.11 -4.73
N LEU A 152 16.85 5.02 -5.01
CA LEU A 152 17.71 4.87 -6.18
C LEU A 152 16.89 4.88 -7.48
N LEU A 153 15.85 4.04 -7.57
CA LEU A 153 15.01 3.96 -8.76
C LEU A 153 14.24 5.26 -9.00
N LYS A 154 13.79 5.95 -7.94
CA LYS A 154 13.13 7.25 -8.05
C LYS A 154 14.02 8.33 -8.64
N GLU A 155 15.33 8.28 -8.41
CA GLU A 155 16.29 9.21 -9.02
C GLU A 155 16.62 8.84 -10.47
N LEU A 156 16.68 7.54 -10.78
CA LEU A 156 17.12 7.04 -12.09
C LEU A 156 16.00 6.98 -13.12
N GLU A 157 14.76 6.70 -12.73
CA GLU A 157 13.62 6.58 -13.65
C GLU A 157 13.38 7.83 -14.52
N PRO A 158 13.45 9.07 -14.00
CA PRO A 158 13.33 10.27 -14.83
C PRO A 158 14.42 10.39 -15.91
N LYS A 159 15.54 9.66 -15.75
CA LYS A 159 16.66 9.64 -16.70
C LYS A 159 16.45 8.65 -17.84
N TRP A 160 15.38 7.85 -17.84
CA TRP A 160 15.04 6.88 -18.89
C TRP A 160 15.11 7.49 -20.30
N SER A 161 14.55 8.69 -20.50
CA SER A 161 14.52 9.36 -21.81
C SER A 161 15.76 10.20 -22.11
N LYS A 162 16.79 10.18 -21.25
CA LYS A 162 18.00 11.01 -21.40
C LYS A 162 19.11 10.30 -22.18
N SER A 163 19.18 8.98 -22.12
CA SER A 163 20.06 8.18 -22.97
C SER A 163 19.60 6.73 -23.06
N ASP A 164 19.93 6.07 -24.16
CA ASP A 164 19.64 4.64 -24.36
C ASP A 164 20.26 3.78 -23.25
N GLN A 165 21.42 4.20 -22.72
CA GLN A 165 22.11 3.49 -21.65
C GLN A 165 21.29 3.44 -20.34
N TYR A 166 20.58 4.53 -20.01
CA TYR A 166 19.66 4.54 -18.87
C TYR A 166 18.43 3.69 -19.12
N ALA A 167 17.86 3.75 -20.33
CA ALA A 167 16.72 2.92 -20.72
C ALA A 167 17.06 1.42 -20.64
N ASP A 168 18.18 1.00 -21.23
CA ASP A 168 18.66 -0.38 -21.21
C ASP A 168 18.89 -0.90 -19.78
N MET A 169 19.51 -0.07 -18.93
CA MET A 169 19.76 -0.41 -17.52
C MET A 169 18.45 -0.59 -16.74
N LEU A 170 17.51 0.34 -16.88
CA LEU A 170 16.22 0.28 -16.18
C LEU A 170 15.37 -0.88 -16.70
N GLU A 171 15.39 -1.15 -18.00
CA GLU A 171 14.74 -2.33 -18.59
C GLU A 171 15.28 -3.63 -18.00
N GLN A 172 16.60 -3.75 -17.84
CA GLN A 172 17.23 -4.89 -17.16
C GLN A 172 16.78 -4.99 -15.70
N CYS A 173 16.73 -3.87 -14.97
CA CYS A 173 16.25 -3.86 -13.59
C CYS A 173 14.79 -4.32 -13.47
N TYR A 174 13.92 -3.92 -14.41
CA TYR A 174 12.52 -4.38 -14.43
C TYR A 174 12.40 -5.84 -14.79
N LYS A 175 13.14 -6.32 -15.79
CA LYS A 175 13.18 -7.75 -16.15
C LYS A 175 13.58 -8.60 -14.95
N GLU A 176 14.60 -8.18 -14.22
CA GLU A 176 15.06 -8.88 -13.03
C GLU A 176 14.00 -8.85 -11.91
N TYR A 177 13.36 -7.70 -11.66
CA TYR A 177 12.24 -7.62 -10.73
C TYR A 177 11.13 -8.62 -11.06
N PHE A 178 10.65 -8.63 -12.31
CA PHE A 178 9.58 -9.53 -12.74
C PHE A 178 10.00 -10.99 -12.68
N TYR A 179 11.24 -11.30 -13.05
CA TYR A 179 11.79 -12.65 -12.93
C TYR A 179 11.75 -13.14 -11.48
N GLN A 180 12.29 -12.35 -10.55
CA GLN A 180 12.33 -12.69 -9.13
C GLN A 180 10.93 -12.81 -8.51
N ARG A 181 9.99 -11.94 -8.91
CA ARG A 181 8.57 -12.05 -8.52
C ARG A 181 7.91 -13.30 -9.11
N GLY A 182 8.26 -13.67 -10.35
CA GLY A 182 7.85 -14.91 -11.00
C GLY A 182 8.25 -16.13 -10.18
N VAL A 183 9.51 -16.22 -9.75
CA VAL A 183 10.02 -17.31 -8.89
C VAL A 183 9.18 -17.51 -7.63
N LEU A 184 8.68 -16.41 -7.02
CA LEU A 184 7.86 -16.45 -5.81
C LEU A 184 6.40 -16.84 -6.08
N MET A 185 5.81 -16.35 -7.17
CA MET A 185 4.36 -16.43 -7.42
C MET A 185 3.97 -17.57 -8.35
N GLU A 186 4.85 -17.95 -9.29
CA GLU A 186 4.56 -18.94 -10.34
C GLU A 186 4.15 -20.31 -9.79
N PRO A 187 4.78 -20.88 -8.74
CA PRO A 187 4.35 -22.18 -8.20
C PRO A 187 2.90 -22.16 -7.68
N SER A 188 2.53 -21.11 -6.96
CA SER A 188 1.17 -20.92 -6.42
C SER A 188 0.16 -20.67 -7.53
N PHE A 189 0.52 -19.81 -8.48
CA PHE A 189 -0.32 -19.52 -9.63
C PHE A 189 -0.56 -20.77 -10.49
N ARG A 190 0.49 -21.53 -10.78
CA ARG A 190 0.43 -22.79 -11.53
C ARG A 190 -0.50 -23.80 -10.86
N LEU A 191 -0.35 -24.03 -9.56
CA LEU A 191 -1.24 -24.91 -8.79
C LEU A 191 -2.69 -24.44 -8.83
N THR A 192 -2.92 -23.13 -8.68
CA THR A 192 -4.26 -22.55 -8.75
C THR A 192 -4.88 -22.74 -10.14
N VAL A 193 -4.11 -22.48 -11.20
CA VAL A 193 -4.55 -22.67 -12.59
C VAL A 193 -4.79 -24.14 -12.88
N GLU A 194 -3.93 -25.06 -12.45
CA GLU A 194 -4.13 -26.50 -12.62
C GLU A 194 -5.41 -26.97 -11.90
N ASN A 195 -5.63 -26.52 -10.66
CA ASN A 195 -6.87 -26.81 -9.93
C ASN A 195 -8.10 -26.23 -10.67
N LEU A 196 -8.03 -24.98 -11.10
CA LEU A 196 -9.12 -24.34 -11.85
C LEU A 196 -9.38 -25.04 -13.18
N VAL A 197 -8.36 -25.48 -13.92
CA VAL A 197 -8.53 -26.20 -15.18
C VAL A 197 -9.15 -27.57 -14.94
N ASN A 198 -8.74 -28.26 -13.86
CA ASN A 198 -9.30 -29.56 -13.49
C ASN A 198 -10.74 -29.46 -12.98
N GLU A 199 -11.08 -28.42 -12.21
CA GLU A 199 -12.44 -28.13 -11.73
C GLU A 199 -13.35 -27.60 -12.85
N ASN A 200 -12.81 -26.79 -13.77
CA ASN A 200 -13.55 -26.14 -14.86
C ASN A 200 -13.40 -26.84 -16.22
N ALA A 201 -12.97 -28.10 -16.26
CA ALA A 201 -12.99 -28.90 -17.50
C ALA A 201 -14.40 -28.99 -18.14
N LYS A 202 -15.45 -28.56 -17.40
CA LYS A 202 -16.83 -28.43 -17.87
C LYS A 202 -17.46 -27.02 -17.69
N SER A 203 -16.73 -26.01 -17.21
CA SER A 203 -17.33 -24.72 -16.83
C SER A 203 -17.30 -23.68 -17.95
N CYS A 204 -18.39 -22.92 -18.01
CA CYS A 204 -18.84 -22.06 -19.10
C CYS A 204 -17.91 -20.86 -19.36
N CYS A 205 -17.98 -20.32 -20.58
CA CYS A 205 -17.22 -19.15 -21.02
C CYS A 205 -17.45 -17.88 -20.17
N SER A 206 -18.50 -17.82 -19.34
CA SER A 206 -18.83 -16.65 -18.51
C SER A 206 -17.84 -16.38 -17.37
N LEU A 207 -17.33 -17.41 -16.69
CA LEU A 207 -16.40 -17.23 -15.55
C LEU A 207 -15.09 -16.57 -15.99
N HIS A 208 -14.62 -16.89 -17.19
CA HIS A 208 -13.42 -16.29 -17.78
C HIS A 208 -13.59 -14.82 -18.16
N LEU A 209 -14.81 -14.40 -18.52
CA LEU A 209 -15.10 -13.02 -18.88
C LEU A 209 -15.06 -12.11 -17.66
N GLU A 210 -15.61 -12.55 -16.53
CA GLU A 210 -15.61 -11.81 -15.29
C GLU A 210 -14.18 -11.57 -14.78
N THR A 211 -13.36 -12.63 -14.70
CA THR A 211 -11.97 -12.51 -14.26
C THR A 211 -11.13 -11.62 -15.18
N LEU A 212 -11.27 -11.76 -16.51
CA LEU A 212 -10.55 -10.91 -17.47
C LEU A 212 -10.98 -9.43 -17.34
N THR A 213 -12.26 -9.19 -17.09
CA THR A 213 -12.78 -7.82 -16.87
C THR A 213 -12.19 -7.22 -15.60
N GLU A 214 -12.18 -7.95 -14.50
CA GLU A 214 -11.60 -7.49 -13.23
C GLU A 214 -10.09 -7.20 -13.33
N LEU A 215 -9.34 -8.06 -14.04
CA LEU A 215 -7.92 -7.85 -14.30
C LEU A 215 -7.68 -6.59 -15.13
N CYS A 216 -8.43 -6.39 -16.22
CA CYS A 216 -8.35 -5.17 -17.03
C CYS A 216 -8.64 -3.92 -16.21
N VAL A 217 -9.69 -3.95 -15.38
CA VAL A 217 -10.08 -2.80 -14.54
C VAL A 217 -9.01 -2.52 -13.49
N THR A 218 -8.49 -3.54 -12.83
CA THR A 218 -7.48 -3.37 -11.78
C THR A 218 -6.17 -2.86 -12.36
N LEU A 219 -5.69 -3.42 -13.47
CA LEU A 219 -4.47 -2.98 -14.13
C LEU A 219 -4.57 -1.51 -14.57
N ARG A 220 -5.72 -1.11 -15.14
CA ARG A 220 -5.97 0.27 -15.56
C ARG A 220 -6.09 1.23 -14.38
N THR A 221 -7.00 0.95 -13.45
CA THR A 221 -7.36 1.92 -12.42
C THR A 221 -6.40 1.89 -11.22
N LYS A 222 -6.04 0.70 -10.73
CA LYS A 222 -5.23 0.55 -9.51
C LYS A 222 -3.73 0.63 -9.72
N ILE A 223 -3.25 0.33 -10.92
CA ILE A 223 -1.82 0.29 -11.20
C ILE A 223 -1.43 1.43 -12.13
N LEU A 224 -2.04 1.54 -13.31
CA LEU A 224 -1.72 2.62 -14.24
C LEU A 224 -2.13 3.98 -13.65
N ASP A 225 -3.42 4.24 -13.47
CA ASP A 225 -3.94 5.56 -13.05
C ASP A 225 -3.43 5.97 -11.65
N GLU A 226 -3.52 5.08 -10.65
CA GLU A 226 -3.16 5.41 -9.26
C GLU A 226 -1.65 5.41 -8.96
N ARG A 227 -0.81 4.72 -9.75
CA ARG A 227 0.64 4.57 -9.43
C ARG A 227 1.58 5.06 -10.52
N CYS A 228 1.20 4.96 -11.79
CA CYS A 228 2.08 5.30 -12.90
C CYS A 228 1.86 6.71 -13.45
N TYR A 229 0.68 7.29 -13.27
CA TYR A 229 0.39 8.68 -13.64
C TYR A 229 0.30 9.59 -12.41
N THR A 230 0.54 10.88 -12.64
CA THR A 230 0.25 11.91 -11.64
C THR A 230 -1.26 12.04 -11.42
N ASN A 231 -1.68 12.56 -10.27
CA ASN A 231 -3.11 12.67 -9.90
C ASN A 231 -3.96 13.50 -10.89
N ASP A 232 -3.32 14.34 -11.69
CA ASP A 232 -3.93 15.15 -12.76
C ASP A 232 -3.84 14.49 -14.15
N GLY A 233 -3.21 13.30 -14.26
CA GLY A 233 -3.09 12.50 -15.47
C GLY A 233 -2.19 13.10 -16.55
N THR A 234 -1.47 14.18 -16.24
CA THR A 234 -0.72 14.97 -17.24
C THR A 234 0.71 14.46 -17.47
N ASP A 235 1.31 13.81 -16.47
CA ASP A 235 2.67 13.27 -16.59
C ASP A 235 2.76 11.86 -16.02
N VAL A 236 3.71 11.11 -16.56
CA VAL A 236 3.94 9.71 -16.20
C VAL A 236 5.08 9.66 -15.19
N VAL A 237 4.76 9.27 -13.96
CA VAL A 237 5.69 9.12 -12.84
C VAL A 237 6.71 8.02 -13.15
N TYR A 238 6.23 6.88 -13.67
CA TYR A 238 7.04 5.71 -13.97
C TYR A 238 6.91 5.30 -15.44
N LYS A 239 7.59 6.00 -16.35
CA LYS A 239 7.41 5.86 -17.82
C LYS A 239 7.67 4.44 -18.33
N GLY A 240 8.73 3.80 -17.85
CA GLY A 240 9.08 2.45 -18.29
C GLY A 240 8.08 1.41 -17.79
N LEU A 241 7.66 1.51 -16.53
CA LEU A 241 6.66 0.61 -15.95
C LEU A 241 5.28 0.80 -16.60
N ALA A 242 4.87 2.05 -16.82
CA ALA A 242 3.61 2.37 -17.50
C ALA A 242 3.52 1.69 -18.86
N LYS A 243 4.59 1.81 -19.67
CA LYS A 243 4.63 1.19 -21.00
C LYS A 243 4.39 -0.33 -20.97
N VAL A 244 5.08 -1.04 -20.07
CA VAL A 244 4.93 -2.50 -19.95
C VAL A 244 3.52 -2.90 -19.51
N LEU A 245 2.93 -2.14 -18.59
CA LEU A 245 1.57 -2.40 -18.09
C LEU A 245 0.49 -2.03 -19.11
N GLU A 246 0.70 -1.00 -19.93
CA GLU A 246 -0.15 -0.66 -21.07
C GLU A 246 -0.17 -1.77 -22.12
N GLU A 247 1.00 -2.33 -22.45
CA GLU A 247 1.10 -3.48 -23.37
C GLU A 247 0.35 -4.71 -22.82
N LEU A 248 0.56 -5.05 -21.54
CA LEU A 248 -0.17 -6.14 -20.87
C LEU A 248 -1.69 -5.90 -20.84
N LEU A 249 -2.12 -4.65 -20.61
CA LEU A 249 -3.53 -4.26 -20.64
C LEU A 249 -4.12 -4.44 -22.04
N GLY A 250 -3.34 -4.18 -23.09
CA GLY A 250 -3.70 -4.46 -24.48
C GLY A 250 -4.02 -5.94 -24.69
N ASP A 251 -3.09 -6.82 -24.32
CA ASP A 251 -3.25 -8.27 -24.46
C ASP A 251 -4.48 -8.81 -23.71
N LEU A 252 -4.69 -8.35 -22.46
CA LEU A 252 -5.85 -8.72 -21.67
C LEU A 252 -7.16 -8.26 -22.30
N THR A 253 -7.16 -7.04 -22.86
CA THR A 253 -8.34 -6.46 -23.52
C THR A 253 -8.68 -7.23 -24.79
N GLU A 254 -7.69 -7.59 -25.62
CA GLU A 254 -7.91 -8.39 -26.82
C GLU A 254 -8.50 -9.76 -26.47
N ARG A 255 -7.96 -10.42 -25.44
CA ARG A 255 -8.45 -11.71 -24.98
C ARG A 255 -9.88 -11.64 -24.42
N LEU A 256 -10.20 -10.56 -23.68
CA LEU A 256 -11.55 -10.29 -23.20
C LEU A 256 -12.54 -10.11 -24.36
N LEU A 257 -12.15 -9.32 -25.36
CA LEU A 257 -12.98 -9.07 -26.54
C LEU A 257 -13.26 -10.36 -27.30
N TYR A 258 -12.22 -11.15 -27.58
CA TYR A 258 -12.35 -12.45 -28.25
C TYR A 258 -13.29 -13.39 -27.50
N ARG A 259 -13.13 -13.53 -26.17
CA ARG A 259 -14.01 -14.37 -25.35
C ARG A 259 -15.45 -13.86 -25.33
N SER A 260 -15.65 -12.54 -25.33
CA SER A 260 -16.98 -11.93 -25.32
C SER A 260 -17.71 -12.23 -26.62
N GLN A 261 -17.01 -12.12 -27.74
CA GLN A 261 -17.53 -12.46 -29.07
C GLN A 261 -17.88 -13.95 -29.16
N MET A 262 -17.01 -14.83 -28.66
CA MET A 262 -17.27 -16.27 -28.66
C MET A 262 -18.46 -16.65 -27.77
N PHE A 263 -18.60 -16.03 -26.60
CA PHE A 263 -19.77 -16.21 -25.74
C PHE A 263 -21.05 -15.75 -26.45
N ALA A 264 -21.05 -14.55 -27.02
CA ALA A 264 -22.19 -14.02 -27.75
C ALA A 264 -22.58 -14.89 -28.95
N ALA A 265 -21.61 -15.43 -29.69
CA ALA A 265 -21.90 -16.31 -30.82
C ALA A 265 -22.45 -17.67 -30.37
N ASN A 266 -21.82 -18.31 -29.38
CA ASN A 266 -22.12 -19.70 -29.02
C ASN A 266 -23.30 -19.83 -28.05
N GLU A 267 -23.39 -18.94 -27.05
CA GLU A 267 -24.38 -19.03 -25.97
C GLU A 267 -25.63 -18.18 -26.22
N ILE A 268 -25.56 -17.18 -27.11
CA ILE A 268 -26.70 -16.30 -27.43
C ILE A 268 -27.15 -16.51 -28.89
N GLY A 269 -26.25 -16.27 -29.84
CA GLY A 269 -26.57 -16.31 -31.28
C GLY A 269 -27.00 -17.69 -31.77
N ASN A 270 -26.33 -18.75 -31.28
CA ASN A 270 -26.62 -20.14 -31.61
C ASN A 270 -27.42 -20.87 -30.52
N TYR A 271 -28.06 -20.13 -29.60
CA TYR A 271 -28.83 -20.74 -28.52
C TYR A 271 -30.04 -21.48 -29.09
N ASN A 272 -30.10 -22.79 -28.87
CA ASN A 272 -31.27 -23.60 -29.21
C ASN A 272 -32.06 -23.89 -27.91
N PRO A 273 -33.25 -23.29 -27.72
CA PRO A 273 -34.02 -23.44 -26.49
C PRO A 273 -34.36 -24.91 -26.21
N ALA A 274 -34.14 -25.37 -24.97
CA ALA A 274 -34.63 -26.67 -24.53
C ALA A 274 -36.15 -26.64 -24.32
N GLU A 275 -36.83 -27.79 -24.33
CA GLU A 275 -38.28 -27.86 -24.06
C GLU A 275 -38.67 -27.17 -22.73
N GLY A 276 -37.80 -27.24 -21.73
CA GLY A 276 -37.98 -26.54 -20.45
C GLY A 276 -37.89 -25.01 -20.53
N ASP A 277 -37.18 -24.45 -21.51
CA ASP A 277 -37.09 -22.98 -21.72
C ASP A 277 -38.38 -22.42 -22.31
N LEU A 278 -39.09 -23.26 -23.06
CA LEU A 278 -40.37 -22.94 -23.70
C LEU A 278 -41.59 -23.23 -22.80
N ALA A 279 -41.39 -23.81 -21.61
CA ALA A 279 -42.43 -24.21 -20.66
C ALA A 279 -43.06 -23.01 -19.90
N TYR A 280 -43.56 -22.03 -20.65
CA TYR A 280 -44.39 -20.92 -20.18
C TYR A 280 -45.83 -21.13 -20.68
N PRO A 281 -46.86 -20.91 -19.84
CA PRO A 281 -46.83 -20.20 -18.56
C PRO A 281 -46.67 -21.07 -17.30
N GLU A 282 -46.54 -22.40 -17.40
CA GLU A 282 -46.46 -23.26 -16.21
C GLU A 282 -45.29 -22.89 -15.27
N LYS A 283 -44.14 -22.47 -15.82
CA LYS A 283 -43.03 -21.91 -15.02
C LYS A 283 -43.46 -20.76 -14.10
N LEU A 284 -44.30 -19.83 -14.57
CA LEU A 284 -44.78 -18.69 -13.77
C LEU A 284 -45.68 -19.12 -12.61
N THR A 285 -46.36 -20.25 -12.75
CA THR A 285 -47.20 -20.82 -11.68
C THR A 285 -46.36 -21.56 -10.63
N MET A 286 -45.25 -22.19 -11.03
CA MET A 286 -44.32 -22.84 -10.11
C MET A 286 -43.45 -21.83 -9.32
N ILE A 287 -43.08 -20.69 -9.92
CA ILE A 287 -42.32 -19.60 -9.26
C ILE A 287 -43.13 -18.90 -8.15
N LYS A 288 -44.48 -19.00 -8.16
CA LYS A 288 -45.32 -18.49 -7.05
C LYS A 288 -45.26 -19.35 -5.79
N VAL A 289 -44.75 -20.59 -5.89
CA VAL A 289 -44.29 -21.34 -4.72
C VAL A 289 -42.90 -20.79 -4.39
N PRO A 290 -42.58 -20.40 -3.14
CA PRO A 290 -41.31 -19.77 -2.82
C PRO A 290 -40.18 -20.80 -2.97
N VAL A 291 -39.66 -20.93 -4.19
CA VAL A 291 -38.49 -21.72 -4.52
C VAL A 291 -37.29 -20.79 -4.41
N GLN A 292 -36.48 -21.04 -3.39
CA GLN A 292 -35.08 -20.62 -3.35
C GLN A 292 -34.34 -21.33 -4.49
N THR A 293 -34.17 -20.67 -5.63
CA THR A 293 -33.18 -21.09 -6.64
C THR A 293 -32.50 -19.89 -7.27
N SER A 294 -31.19 -20.01 -7.32
CA SER A 294 -30.17 -19.01 -7.59
C SER A 294 -30.07 -18.61 -9.07
N GLU A 295 -30.16 -17.31 -9.34
CA GLU A 295 -29.59 -16.67 -10.54
C GLU A 295 -28.28 -15.98 -10.14
N GLN A 296 -27.14 -16.65 -10.36
CA GLN A 296 -25.79 -16.17 -10.01
C GLN A 296 -25.14 -15.30 -11.12
N VAL A 297 -25.80 -14.25 -11.60
CA VAL A 297 -25.22 -13.40 -12.68
C VAL A 297 -25.23 -11.89 -12.35
N VAL A 298 -25.35 -11.50 -11.07
CA VAL A 298 -25.21 -10.08 -10.66
C VAL A 298 -24.39 -9.91 -9.37
N ASP A 299 -23.45 -10.83 -9.08
CA ASP A 299 -23.07 -11.08 -7.69
C ASP A 299 -21.57 -11.07 -7.37
N SER A 300 -20.72 -10.29 -8.05
CA SER A 300 -19.34 -10.05 -7.56
C SER A 300 -19.19 -8.67 -6.94
N ARG A 301 -19.70 -7.62 -7.60
CA ARG A 301 -19.79 -6.28 -6.97
C ARG A 301 -20.82 -6.24 -5.85
N ARG A 302 -21.98 -6.88 -6.04
CA ARG A 302 -22.99 -6.99 -4.97
C ARG A 302 -22.48 -7.86 -3.83
N HIS A 303 -21.81 -8.98 -4.12
CA HIS A 303 -21.18 -9.79 -3.09
C HIS A 303 -20.01 -9.08 -2.41
N LEU A 304 -19.21 -8.29 -3.13
CA LEU A 304 -18.14 -7.48 -2.54
C LEU A 304 -18.72 -6.36 -1.68
N ASP A 305 -19.71 -5.61 -2.17
CA ASP A 305 -20.40 -4.57 -1.40
C ASP A 305 -21.11 -5.18 -0.18
N PHE A 306 -21.73 -6.36 -0.35
CA PHE A 306 -22.34 -7.13 0.74
C PHE A 306 -21.29 -7.61 1.74
N THR A 307 -20.16 -8.13 1.28
CA THR A 307 -19.06 -8.63 2.11
C THR A 307 -18.42 -7.48 2.87
N VAL A 308 -18.08 -6.38 2.21
CA VAL A 308 -17.53 -5.16 2.83
C VAL A 308 -18.52 -4.63 3.87
N LYS A 309 -19.81 -4.52 3.52
CA LYS A 309 -20.84 -4.08 4.46
C LYS A 309 -20.98 -5.03 5.65
N THR A 310 -20.93 -6.34 5.41
CA THR A 310 -21.01 -7.37 6.45
C THR A 310 -19.80 -7.33 7.38
N VAL A 311 -18.59 -7.25 6.84
CA VAL A 311 -17.34 -7.15 7.60
C VAL A 311 -17.32 -5.85 8.41
N CYS A 312 -17.72 -4.72 7.82
CA CYS A 312 -17.84 -3.45 8.55
C CYS A 312 -18.90 -3.54 9.65
N GLN A 313 -20.06 -4.16 9.40
CA GLN A 313 -21.10 -4.34 10.42
C GLN A 313 -20.62 -5.26 11.56
N ASN A 314 -19.97 -6.38 11.24
CA ASN A 314 -19.39 -7.30 12.22
C ASN A 314 -18.32 -6.58 13.04
N PHE A 315 -17.40 -5.87 12.38
CA PHE A 315 -16.39 -5.06 13.07
C PHE A 315 -17.01 -4.04 14.02
N ILE A 316 -18.07 -3.33 13.60
CA ILE A 316 -18.76 -2.36 14.46
C ILE A 316 -19.39 -3.05 15.68
N VAL A 317 -20.01 -4.22 15.47
CA VAL A 317 -20.64 -5.00 16.54
C VAL A 317 -19.59 -5.53 17.51
N ASP A 318 -18.56 -6.21 17.02
CA ASP A 318 -17.52 -6.85 17.83
C ASP A 318 -16.70 -5.82 18.60
N SER A 319 -16.35 -4.71 17.94
CA SER A 319 -15.63 -3.61 18.57
C SER A 319 -16.44 -2.99 19.70
N ALA A 320 -17.72 -2.67 19.46
CA ALA A 320 -18.59 -2.12 20.50
C ALA A 320 -18.75 -3.11 21.67
N ASP A 321 -18.95 -4.39 21.37
CA ASP A 321 -19.16 -5.45 22.35
C ASP A 321 -17.91 -5.67 23.22
N ALA A 322 -16.70 -5.50 22.69
CA ALA A 322 -15.48 -5.55 23.47
C ALA A 322 -15.46 -4.51 24.61
N PHE A 323 -16.00 -3.30 24.36
CA PHE A 323 -16.06 -2.22 25.36
C PHE A 323 -17.15 -2.42 26.43
N VAL A 324 -18.28 -3.04 26.07
CA VAL A 324 -19.46 -3.15 26.94
C VAL A 324 -19.85 -4.59 27.29
N SER A 325 -18.95 -5.56 27.09
CA SER A 325 -19.21 -7.00 27.27
C SER A 325 -19.76 -7.34 28.66
N GLU A 326 -19.17 -6.77 29.72
CA GLU A 326 -19.64 -7.00 31.11
C GLU A 326 -21.03 -6.39 31.36
N VAL A 327 -21.32 -5.22 30.78
CA VAL A 327 -22.65 -4.59 30.85
C VAL A 327 -23.69 -5.41 30.10
N LYS A 328 -23.33 -5.96 28.93
CA LYS A 328 -24.20 -6.87 28.17
C LYS A 328 -24.48 -8.18 28.91
N LYS A 329 -23.48 -8.76 29.57
CA LYS A 329 -23.66 -9.96 30.40
C LYS A 329 -24.65 -9.67 31.52
N TYR A 330 -24.50 -8.53 32.20
CA TYR A 330 -25.44 -8.08 33.23
C TYR A 330 -26.86 -7.92 32.67
N LEU A 331 -27.03 -7.19 31.55
CA LEU A 331 -28.34 -7.00 30.91
C LEU A 331 -29.00 -8.32 30.49
N SER A 332 -28.21 -9.27 30.00
CA SER A 332 -28.71 -10.60 29.60
C SER A 332 -29.19 -11.41 30.81
N GLN A 333 -28.45 -11.37 31.92
CA GLN A 333 -28.86 -11.99 33.19
C GLN A 333 -30.14 -11.36 33.73
N VAL A 334 -30.24 -10.02 33.70
CA VAL A 334 -31.45 -9.30 34.11
C VAL A 334 -32.65 -9.68 33.22
N LYS A 335 -32.49 -9.71 31.90
CA LYS A 335 -33.54 -10.14 30.96
C LYS A 335 -34.01 -11.57 31.26
N GLY A 336 -33.09 -12.50 31.52
CA GLY A 336 -33.42 -13.88 31.88
C GLY A 336 -34.27 -13.99 33.13
N ILE A 337 -33.95 -13.22 34.18
CA ILE A 337 -34.71 -13.22 35.44
C ILE A 337 -36.06 -12.54 35.26
N LEU A 338 -36.12 -11.41 34.55
CA LEU A 338 -37.38 -10.69 34.31
C LEU A 338 -38.36 -11.51 33.48
N ASN A 339 -37.87 -12.37 32.58
CA ASN A 339 -38.73 -13.29 31.83
C ASN A 339 -39.36 -14.37 32.74
N GLN A 340 -38.70 -14.75 33.83
CA GLN A 340 -39.22 -15.74 34.78
C GLN A 340 -40.09 -15.10 35.87
N ASN A 341 -39.73 -13.89 36.32
CA ASN A 341 -40.46 -13.16 37.33
C ASN A 341 -40.40 -11.63 37.06
N PRO A 342 -41.45 -11.06 36.44
CA PRO A 342 -41.47 -9.65 36.04
C PRO A 342 -41.42 -8.63 37.18
N ASN A 343 -41.72 -9.04 38.42
CA ASN A 343 -41.85 -8.17 39.59
C ASN A 343 -40.65 -8.24 40.57
N VAL A 344 -39.55 -8.91 40.18
CA VAL A 344 -38.34 -9.02 41.02
C VAL A 344 -37.71 -7.64 41.25
N ASN A 345 -37.34 -7.36 42.50
CA ASN A 345 -36.50 -6.21 42.81
C ASN A 345 -35.03 -6.60 42.63
N LEU A 346 -34.39 -6.07 41.59
CA LEU A 346 -33.01 -6.45 41.25
C LEU A 346 -32.02 -6.11 42.38
N GLY A 347 -32.11 -4.92 42.97
CA GLY A 347 -31.18 -4.47 44.01
C GLY A 347 -31.24 -5.29 45.29
N ARG A 348 -32.44 -5.76 45.66
CA ARG A 348 -32.70 -6.50 46.90
C ARG A 348 -32.57 -8.02 46.74
N ASP A 349 -33.16 -8.57 45.68
CA ASP A 349 -33.39 -10.01 45.56
C ASP A 349 -32.30 -10.73 44.75
N CYS A 350 -31.50 -9.98 43.97
CA CYS A 350 -30.48 -10.54 43.10
C CYS A 350 -29.06 -10.22 43.59
N ASN A 351 -28.29 -11.24 43.97
CA ASN A 351 -26.94 -11.06 44.53
C ASN A 351 -25.98 -10.34 43.57
N PHE A 352 -26.06 -10.59 42.26
CA PHE A 352 -25.19 -9.96 41.25
C PHE A 352 -25.58 -8.50 40.95
N ALA A 353 -26.77 -8.08 41.37
CA ALA A 353 -27.36 -6.77 41.09
C ALA A 353 -27.37 -5.86 42.33
N LYS A 354 -26.69 -6.25 43.42
CA LYS A 354 -26.52 -5.38 44.59
C LYS A 354 -25.84 -4.05 44.20
N PRO A 355 -26.24 -2.90 44.78
CA PRO A 355 -25.72 -1.59 44.39
C PRO A 355 -24.19 -1.49 44.37
N LYS A 356 -23.49 -2.13 45.32
CA LYS A 356 -22.02 -2.16 45.35
C LYS A 356 -21.40 -2.84 44.11
N ILE A 357 -22.01 -3.91 43.61
CA ILE A 357 -21.52 -4.64 42.42
C ILE A 357 -21.79 -3.83 41.17
N VAL A 358 -22.98 -3.24 41.06
CA VAL A 358 -23.36 -2.39 39.92
C VAL A 358 -22.49 -1.12 39.87
N SER A 359 -22.17 -0.51 41.01
CA SER A 359 -21.22 0.60 41.09
C SER A 359 -19.82 0.21 40.60
N GLN A 360 -19.34 -0.98 40.97
CA GLN A 360 -18.07 -1.51 40.46
C GLN A 360 -18.11 -1.77 38.95
N LEU A 361 -19.23 -2.26 38.42
CA LEU A 361 -19.45 -2.46 36.99
C LEU A 361 -19.38 -1.14 36.22
N ILE A 362 -20.03 -0.08 36.72
CA ILE A 362 -19.96 1.27 36.15
C ILE A 362 -18.52 1.78 36.16
N ALA A 363 -17.82 1.68 37.29
CA ALA A 363 -16.44 2.14 37.43
C ALA A 363 -15.47 1.41 36.49
N ASN A 364 -15.63 0.09 36.34
CA ASN A 364 -14.83 -0.72 35.42
C ASN A 364 -15.11 -0.36 33.95
N THR A 365 -16.37 -0.12 33.61
CA THR A 365 -16.77 0.31 32.26
C THR A 365 -16.17 1.67 31.92
N TYR A 366 -16.25 2.63 32.84
CA TYR A 366 -15.66 3.95 32.68
C TYR A 366 -14.14 3.88 32.47
N ARG A 367 -13.44 3.06 33.28
CA ARG A 367 -12.00 2.84 33.14
C ARG A 367 -11.65 2.19 31.79
N THR A 368 -12.43 1.21 31.36
CA THR A 368 -12.24 0.50 30.08
C THR A 368 -12.37 1.47 28.91
N LEU A 369 -13.45 2.25 28.87
CA LEU A 369 -13.65 3.27 27.84
C LEU A 369 -12.53 4.31 27.84
N LYS A 370 -12.19 4.87 29.01
CA LYS A 370 -11.15 5.90 29.13
C LYS A 370 -9.78 5.45 28.61
N ILE A 371 -9.39 4.20 28.87
CA ILE A 371 -8.06 3.68 28.52
C ILE A 371 -8.02 3.10 27.11
N ASN A 372 -9.07 2.38 26.70
CA ASN A 372 -9.04 1.60 25.47
C ASN A 372 -9.65 2.34 24.27
N TRP A 373 -10.51 3.36 24.49
CA TRP A 373 -11.07 4.15 23.40
C TRP A 373 -10.01 4.93 22.60
N PRO A 374 -9.04 5.63 23.25
CA PRO A 374 -7.95 6.27 22.52
C PRO A 374 -7.09 5.26 21.75
N LYS A 375 -6.77 4.12 22.36
CA LYS A 375 -6.00 3.05 21.70
C LYS A 375 -6.72 2.49 20.46
N PHE A 376 -8.04 2.36 20.53
CA PHE A 376 -8.86 1.96 19.38
C PHE A 376 -8.82 3.00 18.26
N ARG A 377 -8.87 4.29 18.59
CA ARG A 377 -8.71 5.38 17.61
C ARG A 377 -7.31 5.37 16.98
N ASP A 378 -6.26 5.19 17.77
CA ASP A 378 -4.88 5.11 17.28
C ASP A 378 -4.69 3.92 16.32
N GLN A 379 -5.30 2.76 16.64
CA GLN A 379 -5.29 1.60 15.76
C GLN A 379 -6.06 1.86 14.46
N LEU A 380 -7.24 2.49 14.52
CA LEU A 380 -7.97 2.86 13.31
C LEU A 380 -7.15 3.82 12.42
N ALA A 381 -6.51 4.84 13.01
CA ALA A 381 -5.68 5.79 12.28
C ALA A 381 -4.45 5.14 11.62
N LEU A 382 -3.88 4.10 12.23
CA LEU A 382 -2.77 3.35 11.66
C LEU A 382 -3.16 2.61 10.37
N TYR A 383 -4.37 2.06 10.31
CA TYR A 383 -4.83 1.24 9.17
C TYR A 383 -5.68 2.03 8.16
N LEU A 384 -6.30 3.13 8.56
CA LEU A 384 -7.16 3.97 7.74
C LEU A 384 -6.51 5.36 7.64
N CYS A 385 -5.72 5.58 6.59
CA CYS A 385 -4.93 6.80 6.38
C CYS A 385 -5.76 8.09 6.10
N ASN A 386 -7.05 8.11 6.43
CA ASN A 386 -7.95 9.25 6.24
C ASN A 386 -8.91 9.37 7.43
N ALA A 387 -8.92 10.54 8.07
CA ALA A 387 -9.78 10.89 9.20
C ALA A 387 -11.29 10.73 8.90
N GLU A 388 -11.71 10.95 7.66
CA GLU A 388 -13.10 10.75 7.24
C GLU A 388 -13.48 9.27 7.28
N ASN A 389 -12.60 8.39 6.77
CA ASN A 389 -12.80 6.93 6.78
C ASN A 389 -12.76 6.35 8.20
N GLU A 390 -11.88 6.86 9.07
CA GLU A 390 -11.89 6.50 10.49
C GLU A 390 -13.24 6.81 11.14
N ASN A 391 -13.79 7.99 10.85
CA ASN A 391 -15.04 8.46 11.45
C ASN A 391 -16.26 7.70 10.93
N ILE A 392 -16.21 7.16 9.70
CA ILE A 392 -17.24 6.27 9.15
C ILE A 392 -17.41 5.00 10.00
N LEU A 393 -16.32 4.46 10.58
CA LEU A 393 -16.38 3.25 11.42
C LEU A 393 -16.45 3.56 12.93
N ALA A 394 -15.70 4.55 13.41
CA ALA A 394 -15.66 4.90 14.83
C ALA A 394 -16.98 5.49 15.34
N THR A 395 -17.68 6.27 14.52
CA THR A 395 -18.95 6.90 14.93
C THR A 395 -20.06 5.87 15.19
N PRO A 396 -20.30 4.88 14.31
CA PRO A 396 -21.22 3.78 14.61
C PRO A 396 -20.85 2.97 15.85
N VAL A 397 -19.56 2.67 16.07
CA VAL A 397 -19.09 1.97 17.28
C VAL A 397 -19.45 2.77 18.54
N LYS A 398 -19.13 4.07 18.56
CA LYS A 398 -19.47 4.99 19.66
C LYS A 398 -20.97 4.99 19.94
N ARG A 399 -21.81 5.13 18.90
CA ARG A 399 -23.27 5.12 19.05
C ARG A 399 -23.78 3.80 19.65
N LYS A 400 -23.22 2.66 19.23
CA LYS A 400 -23.64 1.34 19.69
C LYS A 400 -23.24 1.08 21.15
N ILE A 401 -22.06 1.54 21.57
CA ILE A 401 -21.64 1.55 22.97
C ILE A 401 -22.64 2.36 23.81
N ILE A 402 -22.94 3.58 23.39
CA ILE A 402 -23.83 4.49 24.14
C ILE A 402 -25.23 3.90 24.26
N ALA A 403 -25.79 3.32 23.19
CA ALA A 403 -27.10 2.69 23.22
C ALA A 403 -27.21 1.57 24.28
N VAL A 404 -26.15 0.75 24.44
CA VAL A 404 -26.12 -0.30 25.47
C VAL A 404 -26.03 0.30 26.88
N LEU A 405 -25.26 1.38 27.05
CA LEU A 405 -25.13 2.07 28.33
C LEU A 405 -26.42 2.80 28.73
N GLU A 406 -27.14 3.38 27.76
CA GLU A 406 -28.46 3.97 27.97
C GLU A 406 -29.49 2.92 28.36
N GLU A 407 -29.53 1.77 27.68
CA GLU A 407 -30.37 0.63 28.06
C GLU A 407 -30.08 0.18 29.51
N PHE A 408 -28.81 0.08 29.88
CA PHE A 408 -28.40 -0.26 31.25
C PHE A 408 -28.88 0.77 32.29
N VAL A 409 -28.73 2.06 32.00
CA VAL A 409 -29.20 3.14 32.89
C VAL A 409 -30.72 3.11 33.03
N GLU A 410 -31.47 2.87 31.94
CA GLU A 410 -32.93 2.75 31.99
C GLU A 410 -33.39 1.56 32.84
N VAL A 411 -32.73 0.40 32.69
CA VAL A 411 -33.02 -0.79 33.50
C VAL A 411 -32.83 -0.51 34.98
N ILE A 412 -31.75 0.20 35.35
CA ILE A 412 -31.50 0.56 36.76
C ILE A 412 -32.59 1.51 37.27
N LYS A 413 -32.86 2.60 36.54
CA LYS A 413 -33.89 3.59 36.93
C LYS A 413 -35.27 2.96 37.13
N LYS A 414 -35.61 1.94 36.34
CA LYS A 414 -36.93 1.28 36.40
C LYS A 414 -37.06 0.21 37.51
N ARG A 415 -35.96 -0.31 38.03
CA ARG A 415 -35.95 -1.53 38.86
C ARG A 415 -35.27 -1.39 40.21
N TYR A 416 -34.56 -0.30 40.44
CA TYR A 416 -33.94 0.03 41.72
C TYR A 416 -34.81 1.01 42.50
N SER A 417 -34.66 1.02 43.82
CA SER A 417 -35.23 2.08 44.63
C SER A 417 -34.59 3.43 44.27
N GLU A 418 -35.29 4.53 44.53
CA GLU A 418 -34.77 5.87 44.25
C GLU A 418 -33.48 6.17 45.04
N GLU A 419 -33.40 5.67 46.28
CA GLU A 419 -32.20 5.75 47.13
C GLU A 419 -31.02 4.98 46.54
N ASP A 420 -31.23 3.74 46.09
CA ASP A 420 -30.17 2.93 45.48
C ASP A 420 -29.70 3.52 44.14
N ALA A 421 -30.62 4.05 43.34
CA ALA A 421 -30.28 4.68 42.06
C ALA A 421 -29.46 5.96 42.24
N GLN A 422 -29.75 6.77 43.28
CA GLN A 422 -28.97 7.96 43.62
C GLN A 422 -27.55 7.60 44.09
N LEU A 423 -27.40 6.52 44.87
CA LEU A 423 -26.09 6.04 45.32
C LEU A 423 -25.18 5.57 44.19
N LEU A 424 -25.75 5.06 43.08
CA LEU A 424 -25.00 4.55 41.94
C LEU A 424 -24.35 5.65 41.06
N ARG A 425 -24.77 6.92 41.20
CA ARG A 425 -24.28 8.05 40.38
C ARG A 425 -24.24 7.72 38.88
N LEU A 426 -25.42 7.35 38.35
CA LEU A 426 -25.58 6.92 36.97
C LEU A 426 -25.13 8.02 35.98
N PRO A 427 -24.16 7.75 35.10
CA PRO A 427 -23.72 8.77 34.14
C PRO A 427 -24.78 9.06 33.09
N SER A 428 -24.86 10.32 32.69
CA SER A 428 -25.68 10.82 31.60
C SER A 428 -25.13 10.43 30.23
N SER A 429 -26.00 10.45 29.21
CA SER A 429 -25.58 10.22 27.82
C SER A 429 -24.47 11.18 27.37
N GLN A 430 -24.55 12.46 27.78
CA GLN A 430 -23.52 13.45 27.50
C GLN A 430 -22.16 13.11 28.13
N GLU A 431 -22.14 12.59 29.35
CA GLU A 431 -20.89 12.16 30.01
C GLU A 431 -20.23 10.98 29.27
N TRP A 432 -21.03 10.04 28.74
CA TRP A 432 -20.51 8.97 27.88
C TRP A 432 -19.95 9.51 26.56
N HIS A 433 -20.63 10.49 25.96
CA HIS A 433 -20.15 11.14 24.75
C HIS A 433 -18.82 11.87 24.96
N LEU A 434 -18.68 12.58 26.07
CA LEU A 434 -17.48 13.35 26.44
C LEU A 434 -16.31 12.43 26.79
N LEU A 435 -16.57 11.28 27.42
CA LEU A 435 -15.53 10.30 27.73
C LEU A 435 -14.84 9.74 26.48
N MET A 436 -15.57 9.70 25.37
CA MET A 436 -15.14 9.15 24.08
C MET A 436 -14.99 10.23 23.00
N SER A 437 -14.81 11.50 23.38
CA SER A 437 -14.60 12.62 22.45
C SER A 437 -13.17 12.64 21.91
#